data_AF-A0A2N7YEM1-F1
#
_entry.id   AF-A0A2N7YEM1-F1
#
_cell.length_a   1.000
_cell.length_b   1.000
_cell.length_c   1.000
_cell.angle_alpha   90.00
_cell.angle_beta   90.00
_cell.angle_gamma   90.00
#
_symmetry.space_group_name_H-M   'P 1'
#
loop_
_entity.id
_entity.type
_entity.pdbx_description
1 polymer ?
#
loop_
_entity_poly.entity_id
_entity_poly.type
_entity_poly.pdbx_seq_one_letter_code
_entity_poly.pdbx_strand_id
1 'polypeptide(L)'
;MGVTRVLDSEGELLNILHDLSALEWRKYRQRNPEVWMGDHFEREDRSKFPPYIAFRFKKENEYVISTLKEVVGSYIGLISWVLIGCERYASSGMNWVVEPVYIKEVEAKAQSLGLSSESYLAKYEPEFGSIAFEDLAGLTEYIRKKFSELNISSQ
;
A
#
# COMPACT_ATOMS: atom_id res chain seq x y z
N MET A 1 2.31 17.52 -17.28
CA MET A 1 3.26 16.39 -17.24
C MET A 1 2.46 15.17 -16.86
N GLY A 2 2.37 14.17 -17.75
CA GLY A 2 1.65 12.92 -17.48
C GLY A 2 2.35 12.17 -16.35
N VAL A 3 1.58 11.53 -15.47
CA VAL A 3 2.14 10.68 -14.42
C VAL A 3 2.65 9.40 -15.08
N THR A 4 3.93 9.09 -14.91
CA THR A 4 4.53 7.84 -15.41
C THR A 4 3.79 6.65 -14.80
N ARG A 5 3.26 5.72 -15.61
CA ARG A 5 2.63 4.51 -15.06
C ARG A 5 3.70 3.67 -14.33
N VAL A 6 3.32 3.07 -13.21
CA VAL A 6 4.18 2.09 -12.54
C VAL A 6 4.14 0.79 -13.35
N LEU A 7 5.31 0.27 -13.72
CA LEU A 7 5.41 -0.95 -14.52
C LEU A 7 5.49 -2.22 -13.66
N ASP A 8 5.93 -2.08 -12.40
CA ASP A 8 5.93 -3.19 -11.45
C ASP A 8 4.51 -3.54 -11.02
N SER A 9 4.19 -4.84 -11.02
CA SER A 9 2.91 -5.35 -10.53
C SER A 9 2.62 -4.94 -9.08
N GLU A 10 3.67 -4.85 -8.25
CA GLU A 10 3.56 -4.45 -6.83
C GLU A 10 3.12 -3.00 -6.63
N GLY A 11 3.23 -2.16 -7.65
CA GLY A 11 2.75 -0.78 -7.63
C GLY A 11 1.55 -0.54 -8.54
N GLU A 12 0.96 -1.58 -9.13
CA GLU A 12 -0.14 -1.45 -10.08
C GLU A 12 -1.39 -0.81 -9.45
N LEU A 13 -1.63 -1.03 -8.16
CA LEU A 13 -2.72 -0.36 -7.46
C LEU A 13 -2.63 1.17 -7.56
N LEU A 14 -1.42 1.75 -7.59
CA LEU A 14 -1.25 3.19 -7.74
C LEU A 14 -1.71 3.71 -9.12
N ASN A 15 -1.64 2.86 -10.15
CA ASN A 15 -2.14 3.20 -11.47
C ASN A 15 -3.68 3.27 -11.47
N ILE A 16 -4.34 2.30 -10.82
CA ILE A 16 -5.79 2.29 -10.67
C ILE A 16 -6.25 3.49 -9.85
N LEU A 17 -5.59 3.75 -8.72
CA LEU A 17 -5.92 4.90 -7.86
C LEU A 17 -5.75 6.22 -8.60
N HIS A 18 -4.71 6.37 -9.42
CA HIS A 18 -4.51 7.56 -10.24
C HIS A 18 -5.63 7.76 -11.28
N ASP A 19 -6.16 6.69 -11.84
CA ASP A 19 -7.26 6.76 -12.81
C ASP A 19 -8.58 7.11 -12.13
N LEU A 20 -8.78 6.74 -10.87
CA LEU A 20 -9.92 7.16 -10.07
C LEU A 20 -9.87 8.66 -9.74
N SER A 21 -8.71 9.13 -9.29
CA SER A 21 -8.45 10.55 -9.06
C SER A 21 -6.94 10.80 -9.10
N ALA A 22 -6.54 11.91 -9.73
CA ALA A 22 -5.14 12.21 -9.95
C ALA A 22 -4.35 12.23 -8.63
N LEU A 23 -3.33 11.37 -8.54
CA LEU A 23 -2.38 11.36 -7.43
C LEU A 23 -1.37 12.50 -7.52
N GLU A 24 -1.19 13.23 -6.43
CA GLU A 24 -0.11 14.23 -6.27
C GLU A 24 1.18 13.56 -5.78
N TRP A 25 1.05 12.54 -4.93
CA TRP A 25 2.17 11.82 -4.35
C TRP A 25 1.82 10.34 -4.18
N ARG A 26 2.82 9.48 -4.31
CA ARG A 26 2.67 8.04 -4.18
C ARG A 26 3.99 7.34 -3.85
N LYS A 27 3.89 6.21 -3.17
CA LYS A 27 4.99 5.31 -2.81
C LYS A 27 4.44 3.90 -2.62
N TYR A 28 5.25 2.90 -2.92
CA TYR A 28 4.94 1.50 -2.65
C TYR A 28 6.20 0.79 -2.18
N ARG A 29 6.04 -0.35 -1.49
CA ARG A 29 7.17 -1.21 -1.16
C ARG A 29 7.39 -2.22 -2.28
N GLN A 30 8.61 -2.28 -2.78
CA GLN A 30 9.04 -3.34 -3.70
C GLN A 30 9.66 -4.50 -2.91
N ARG A 31 9.48 -5.74 -3.38
CA ARG A 31 10.21 -6.92 -2.87
C ARG A 31 11.69 -6.82 -3.12
N ASN A 32 12.08 -6.26 -4.27
CA ASN A 32 13.47 -6.24 -4.73
C ASN A 32 13.87 -4.88 -5.29
N PRO A 33 13.91 -3.81 -4.47
CA PRO A 33 14.33 -2.51 -4.95
C PRO A 33 15.83 -2.49 -5.28
N GLU A 34 16.19 -1.63 -6.23
CA GLU A 34 17.57 -1.19 -6.42
C GLU A 34 17.87 -0.07 -5.42
N VAL A 35 18.91 -0.27 -4.61
CA VAL A 35 19.31 0.64 -3.54
C VAL A 35 20.71 1.15 -3.85
N TRP A 36 20.90 2.46 -3.73
CA TRP A 36 22.21 3.09 -3.92
C TRP A 36 23.10 2.83 -2.70
N MET A 37 24.21 2.13 -2.91
CA MET A 37 25.18 1.75 -1.87
C MET A 37 26.41 2.68 -1.85
N GLY A 38 26.25 3.92 -2.33
CA GLY A 38 27.29 4.95 -2.31
C GLY A 38 28.03 5.10 -3.64
N ASP A 39 28.38 3.99 -4.29
CA ASP A 39 29.10 3.94 -5.57
C ASP A 39 28.41 3.12 -6.67
N HIS A 40 27.47 2.25 -6.31
CA HIS A 40 26.68 1.46 -7.25
C HIS A 40 25.27 1.15 -6.73
N PHE A 41 24.42 0.62 -7.61
CA PHE A 41 23.11 0.09 -7.23
C PHE A 41 23.21 -1.40 -6.93
N GLU A 42 22.66 -1.82 -5.79
CA GLU A 42 22.49 -3.22 -5.43
C GLU A 42 21.01 -3.55 -5.29
N ARG A 43 20.67 -4.79 -5.67
CA ARG A 43 19.32 -5.33 -5.46
C ARG A 43 19.21 -5.89 -4.05
N GLU A 44 18.34 -5.32 -3.24
CA GLU A 44 18.09 -5.77 -1.86
C GLU A 44 16.84 -6.65 -1.81
N ASP A 45 16.91 -7.83 -1.17
CA ASP A 45 15.73 -8.66 -0.92
C ASP A 45 14.98 -8.18 0.33
N ARG A 46 13.78 -7.65 0.11
CA ARG A 46 12.83 -7.19 1.13
C ARG A 46 11.55 -8.04 1.19
N SER A 47 11.55 -9.24 0.59
CA SER A 47 10.39 -10.15 0.56
C SER A 47 9.82 -10.51 1.94
N LYS A 48 10.66 -10.54 2.98
CA LYS A 48 10.25 -10.76 4.37
C LYS A 48 9.46 -9.61 4.99
N PHE A 49 9.52 -8.41 4.40
CA PHE A 49 8.80 -7.25 4.91
C PHE A 49 7.45 -7.11 4.21
N PRO A 50 6.35 -6.89 4.94
CA PRO A 50 5.05 -6.74 4.31
C PRO A 50 4.98 -5.52 3.37
N PRO A 51 4.25 -5.64 2.24
CA PRO A 51 4.03 -4.53 1.33
C PRO A 51 3.16 -3.44 1.95
N TYR A 52 3.21 -2.25 1.34
CA TYR A 52 2.23 -1.19 1.53
C TYR A 52 2.08 -0.40 0.24
N ILE A 53 0.95 0.27 0.10
CA ILE A 53 0.69 1.28 -0.95
C ILE A 53 0.32 2.58 -0.26
N ALA A 54 1.16 3.61 -0.41
CA ALA A 54 0.94 4.92 0.18
C ALA A 54 0.71 5.95 -0.91
N PHE A 55 -0.29 6.82 -0.75
CA PHE A 55 -0.65 7.78 -1.78
C PHE A 55 -1.33 9.02 -1.21
N ARG A 56 -1.43 10.04 -2.06
CA ARG A 56 -2.18 11.26 -1.81
C ARG A 56 -2.86 11.72 -3.08
N PHE A 57 -4.16 12.01 -2.99
CA PHE A 57 -4.88 12.64 -4.08
C PHE A 57 -4.54 14.12 -4.21
N LYS A 58 -4.50 14.62 -5.44
CA LYS A 58 -4.36 16.05 -5.72
C LYS A 58 -5.59 16.83 -5.24
N LYS A 59 -6.76 16.20 -5.30
CA LYS A 59 -8.01 16.72 -4.74
C LYS A 59 -8.73 15.59 -4.01
N GLU A 60 -8.85 15.73 -2.70
CA GLU A 60 -9.58 14.77 -1.88
C GLU A 60 -11.06 14.74 -2.27
N ASN A 61 -11.61 13.52 -2.30
CA ASN A 61 -13.03 13.28 -2.52
C ASN A 61 -13.49 12.27 -1.47
N GLU A 62 -14.31 12.74 -0.52
CA GLU A 62 -14.77 11.93 0.61
C GLU A 62 -15.53 10.68 0.16
N TYR A 63 -16.29 10.76 -0.93
CA TYR A 63 -16.99 9.61 -1.50
C TYR A 63 -16.01 8.57 -2.04
N VAL A 64 -14.99 8.99 -2.80
CA VAL A 64 -13.96 8.06 -3.30
C VAL A 64 -13.20 7.40 -2.14
N ILE A 65 -12.86 8.18 -1.11
CA ILE A 65 -12.16 7.65 0.07
C ILE A 65 -13.03 6.68 0.86
N SER A 66 -14.30 7.00 1.11
CA SER A 66 -15.19 6.11 1.86
C SER A 66 -15.45 4.82 1.10
N THR A 67 -15.70 4.89 -0.21
CA THR A 67 -15.83 3.71 -1.07
C THR A 67 -14.54 2.90 -1.10
N LEU A 68 -13.37 3.54 -1.20
CA LEU A 68 -12.10 2.80 -1.20
C LEU A 68 -11.86 2.09 0.14
N LYS A 69 -12.21 2.71 1.27
CA LYS A 69 -12.15 2.05 2.59
C LYS A 69 -13.05 0.82 2.65
N GLU A 70 -14.28 0.92 2.17
CA GLU A 70 -15.23 -0.19 2.14
C GLU A 70 -14.77 -1.32 1.20
N VAL A 71 -14.30 -0.98 0.00
CA VAL A 71 -13.79 -1.96 -0.96
C VAL A 71 -12.55 -2.66 -0.38
N VAL A 72 -11.55 -1.94 0.12
CA VAL A 72 -10.36 -2.54 0.71
C VAL A 72 -10.72 -3.44 1.91
N GLY A 73 -11.59 -2.97 2.81
CA GLY A 73 -11.99 -3.71 4.00
C GLY A 73 -12.93 -4.90 3.74
N SER A 74 -13.57 -4.97 2.58
CA SER A 74 -14.44 -6.09 2.17
C SER A 74 -13.72 -7.15 1.34
N TYR A 75 -12.45 -6.93 1.00
CA TYR A 75 -11.66 -7.91 0.27
C TYR A 75 -11.42 -9.16 1.13
N ILE A 76 -11.74 -10.33 0.58
CA ILE A 76 -11.50 -11.64 1.21
C ILE A 76 -10.39 -12.32 0.41
N GLY A 77 -9.16 -12.24 0.92
CA GLY A 77 -7.97 -12.86 0.36
C GLY A 77 -7.30 -13.82 1.34
N LEU A 78 -6.00 -14.02 1.14
CA LEU A 78 -5.13 -14.76 2.07
C LEU A 78 -4.96 -14.01 3.40
N ILE A 79 -4.99 -12.67 3.36
CA ILE A 79 -4.90 -11.81 4.55
C ILE A 79 -5.91 -10.66 4.46
N SER A 80 -6.12 -9.99 5.60
CA SER A 80 -6.98 -8.81 5.68
C SER A 80 -6.19 -7.52 5.42
N TRP A 81 -6.82 -6.59 4.72
CA TRP A 81 -6.23 -5.30 4.35
C TRP A 81 -7.07 -4.13 4.88
N VAL A 82 -6.42 -2.98 5.10
CA VAL A 82 -7.08 -1.76 5.57
C VAL A 82 -6.54 -0.54 4.85
N LEU A 83 -7.39 0.47 4.67
CA LEU A 83 -7.00 1.81 4.26
C LEU A 83 -7.02 2.75 5.46
N ILE A 84 -5.85 3.22 5.88
CA ILE A 84 -5.68 4.16 6.99
C ILE A 84 -5.29 5.55 6.50
N GLY A 85 -5.74 6.57 7.23
CA GLY A 85 -5.31 7.95 7.03
C GLY A 85 -4.22 8.31 8.03
N CYS A 86 -3.10 8.85 7.52
CA CYS A 86 -2.00 9.37 8.30
C CYS A 86 -1.87 10.89 8.10
N GLU A 87 -2.08 11.66 9.16
CA GLU A 87 -1.91 13.11 9.12
C GLU A 87 -0.46 13.48 8.75
N ARG A 88 -0.32 14.53 7.95
CA ARG A 88 0.99 15.01 7.54
C ARG A 88 1.65 15.79 8.68
N TYR A 89 2.81 15.32 9.15
CA TYR A 89 3.53 15.94 10.26
C TYR A 89 3.89 17.43 10.04
N ALA A 90 4.22 17.83 8.80
CA ALA A 90 4.76 19.16 8.49
C ALA A 90 3.78 20.09 7.75
N SER A 91 2.51 19.71 7.59
CA SER A 91 1.56 20.44 6.73
C SER A 91 0.14 19.90 6.90
N SER A 92 -0.88 20.65 6.49
CA SER A 92 -2.24 20.13 6.45
C SER A 92 -2.43 19.01 5.39
N GLY A 93 -3.36 18.10 5.67
CA GLY A 93 -3.80 17.04 4.77
C GLY A 93 -3.43 15.63 5.23
N MET A 94 -3.89 14.66 4.46
CA MET A 94 -3.80 13.23 4.76
C MET A 94 -2.90 12.54 3.73
N ASN A 95 -2.08 11.61 4.19
CA ASN A 95 -1.56 10.54 3.34
C ASN A 95 -2.40 9.28 3.62
N TRP A 96 -2.74 8.55 2.59
CA TRP A 96 -3.49 7.31 2.71
C TRP A 96 -2.55 6.13 2.53
N VAL A 97 -2.73 5.09 3.35
CA VAL A 97 -1.92 3.87 3.30
C VAL A 97 -2.84 2.66 3.26
N VAL A 98 -2.68 1.84 2.22
CA VAL A 98 -3.18 0.47 2.18
C VAL A 98 -2.10 -0.44 2.72
N GLU A 99 -2.41 -1.17 3.79
CA GLU A 99 -1.49 -2.11 4.42
C GLU A 99 -2.23 -3.31 5.02
N PRO A 100 -1.52 -4.41 5.31
CA PRO A 100 -2.11 -5.53 6.04
C PRO A 100 -2.59 -5.12 7.43
N VAL A 101 -3.78 -5.55 7.83
CA VAL A 101 -4.34 -5.29 9.18
C VAL A 101 -3.39 -5.80 10.27
N TYR A 102 -2.72 -6.92 10.00
CA TYR A 102 -1.82 -7.57 10.96
C TYR A 102 -0.65 -6.69 11.41
N ILE A 103 -0.24 -5.70 10.61
CA ILE A 103 0.75 -4.68 11.01
C ILE A 103 0.35 -3.99 12.31
N LYS A 104 -0.94 -3.65 12.45
CA LYS A 104 -1.46 -2.98 13.65
C LYS A 104 -1.65 -3.95 14.81
N GLU A 105 -2.07 -5.18 14.53
CA GLU A 105 -2.32 -6.20 15.56
C GLU A 105 -1.05 -6.60 16.32
N VAL A 106 0.11 -6.61 15.65
CA VAL A 106 1.39 -6.94 16.28
C VAL A 106 2.10 -5.75 16.92
N GLU A 107 1.55 -4.54 16.82
CA GLU A 107 2.24 -3.30 17.22
C GLU A 107 2.68 -3.33 18.70
N ALA A 108 1.80 -3.70 19.63
CA ALA A 108 2.13 -3.75 21.05
C ALA A 108 3.24 -4.77 21.35
N LYS A 109 3.26 -5.90 20.63
CA LYS A 109 4.28 -6.94 20.75
C LYS A 109 5.62 -6.50 20.14
N ALA A 110 5.58 -5.80 19.01
CA ALA A 110 6.77 -5.25 18.38
C ALA A 110 7.41 -4.16 19.26
N GLN A 111 6.59 -3.25 19.80
CA GLN A 111 7.03 -2.17 20.69
C GLN A 111 7.68 -2.70 21.97
N SER A 112 7.15 -3.77 22.59
CA SER A 112 7.74 -4.37 23.79
C SER A 112 9.14 -4.98 23.54
N LEU A 113 9.47 -5.24 22.28
CA LEU A 113 10.78 -5.73 21.82
C LEU A 113 11.65 -4.62 21.21
N GLY A 114 11.20 -3.36 21.23
CA GLY A 114 11.92 -2.23 20.62
C GLY A 114 11.98 -2.28 19.09
N LEU A 115 11.01 -2.94 18.44
CA LEU A 115 10.94 -3.09 16.99
C LEU A 115 9.74 -2.34 16.41
N SER A 116 9.82 -1.99 15.11
CA SER A 116 8.61 -1.67 14.34
C SER A 116 7.82 -2.94 14.04
N SER A 117 6.52 -2.83 13.78
CA SER A 117 5.68 -3.98 13.39
C SER A 117 6.26 -4.73 12.19
N GLU A 118 6.74 -4.02 11.16
CA GLU A 118 7.30 -4.65 9.97
C GLU A 118 8.63 -5.36 10.28
N SER A 119 9.44 -4.77 11.16
CA SER A 119 10.71 -5.37 11.59
C SER A 119 10.47 -6.60 12.48
N TYR A 120 9.43 -6.56 13.30
CA TYR A 120 8.96 -7.71 14.09
C TYR A 120 8.53 -8.84 13.15
N LEU A 121 7.65 -8.57 12.19
CA LEU A 121 7.17 -9.60 11.24
C LEU A 121 8.31 -10.16 10.40
N ALA A 122 9.17 -9.31 9.84
CA ALA A 122 10.33 -9.76 9.08
C ALA A 122 11.32 -10.62 9.88
N LYS A 123 11.33 -10.51 11.21
CA LYS A 123 12.23 -11.25 12.10
C LYS A 123 11.61 -12.54 12.63
N TYR A 124 10.34 -12.51 13.00
CA TYR A 124 9.67 -13.60 13.71
C TYR A 124 8.70 -14.40 12.83
N GLU A 125 8.21 -13.79 11.74
CA GLU A 125 7.19 -14.34 10.84
C GLU A 125 7.51 -13.96 9.38
N PRO A 126 8.73 -14.25 8.87
CA PRO A 126 9.21 -13.73 7.58
C PRO A 126 8.39 -14.18 6.36
N GLU A 127 7.68 -15.31 6.46
CA GLU A 127 6.80 -15.83 5.42
C GLU A 127 5.60 -14.90 5.17
N PHE A 128 5.18 -14.15 6.20
CA PHE A 128 4.05 -13.23 6.10
C PHE A 128 4.27 -12.16 5.03
N GLY A 129 5.51 -11.66 4.88
CA GLY A 129 5.83 -10.68 3.83
C GLY A 129 5.57 -11.22 2.43
N SER A 130 5.99 -12.46 2.15
CA SER A 130 5.80 -13.09 0.83
C SER A 130 4.32 -13.36 0.55
N ILE A 131 3.59 -13.89 1.53
CA ILE A 131 2.13 -14.09 1.44
C ILE A 131 1.42 -12.77 1.14
N ALA A 132 1.80 -11.70 1.83
CA ALA A 132 1.18 -10.39 1.65
C ALA A 132 1.47 -9.79 0.26
N PHE A 133 2.66 -10.03 -0.32
CA PHE A 133 2.95 -9.61 -1.69
C PHE A 133 2.14 -10.37 -2.73
N GLU A 134 1.91 -11.67 -2.52
CA GLU A 134 1.04 -12.47 -3.39
C GLU A 134 -0.42 -11.98 -3.31
N ASP A 135 -0.90 -11.74 -2.09
CA ASP A 135 -2.27 -11.30 -1.86
C ASP A 135 -2.55 -9.86 -2.36
N LEU A 136 -1.53 -8.99 -2.37
CA LEU A 136 -1.63 -7.63 -2.92
C LEU A 136 -2.06 -7.63 -4.40
N ALA A 137 -1.61 -8.61 -5.18
CA ALA A 137 -2.03 -8.73 -6.58
C ALA A 137 -3.53 -9.06 -6.66
N GLY A 138 -4.03 -9.95 -5.79
CA GLY A 138 -5.45 -10.28 -5.68
C GLY A 138 -6.29 -9.08 -5.24
N LEU A 139 -5.83 -8.31 -4.25
CA LEU A 139 -6.47 -7.07 -3.81
C LEU A 139 -6.54 -6.05 -4.95
N THR A 140 -5.47 -5.90 -5.72
CA THR A 140 -5.37 -4.95 -6.83
C THR A 140 -6.43 -5.25 -7.90
N GLU A 141 -6.55 -6.51 -8.32
CA GLU A 141 -7.58 -6.94 -9.27
C GLU A 141 -9.00 -6.77 -8.72
N TYR A 142 -9.20 -7.06 -7.44
CA TYR A 142 -10.50 -6.89 -6.78
C TYR A 142 -10.94 -5.42 -6.79
N ILE A 143 -10.06 -4.50 -6.40
CA ILE A 143 -10.32 -3.06 -6.42
C ILE A 143 -10.65 -2.62 -7.85
N ARG A 144 -9.85 -3.02 -8.86
CA ARG A 144 -10.10 -2.69 -10.26
C ARG A 144 -11.52 -3.09 -10.69
N LYS A 145 -11.91 -4.32 -10.38
CA LYS A 145 -13.22 -4.86 -10.71
C LYS A 145 -14.34 -4.08 -10.02
N LYS A 146 -14.22 -3.85 -8.71
CA LYS A 146 -15.25 -3.15 -7.92
C LYS A 146 -15.49 -1.73 -8.41
N PHE A 147 -14.43 -0.98 -8.70
CA PHE A 147 -14.58 0.38 -9.20
C PHE A 147 -15.12 0.44 -10.64
N SER A 148 -14.83 -0.58 -11.47
CA SER A 148 -15.46 -0.73 -12.78
C SER A 148 -16.97 -1.01 -12.67
N GLU A 149 -17.39 -1.86 -11.71
CA GLU A 149 -18.80 -2.18 -11.45
C GLU A 149 -19.60 -0.98 -10.91
N LEU A 150 -18.98 -0.15 -10.08
CA LEU A 150 -19.63 1.00 -9.45
C LEU A 150 -19.81 2.20 -10.39
N ASN A 151 -19.33 2.13 -11.64
CA ASN A 151 -19.31 3.25 -12.61
C ASN A 151 -18.72 4.54 -12.02
N ILE A 152 -17.80 4.43 -11.07
CA ILE A 152 -17.06 5.56 -10.53
C ILE A 152 -16.03 5.94 -11.60
N SER A 153 -16.50 6.73 -12.56
CA SER A 153 -15.66 7.36 -13.57
C SER A 153 -15.07 8.64 -13.01
N SER A 154 -13.82 8.90 -13.39
CA SER A 154 -13.06 10.10 -13.07
C SER A 154 -13.87 11.33 -13.48
N GLN A 155 -14.38 12.09 -12.49
CA GLN A 155 -14.90 13.44 -12.72
C GLN A 155 -13.76 14.47 -12.69
#